data_AF-A0A7R9MZ94-F1
#
_entry.id   AF-A0A7R9MZ94-F1
#
_cell.length_a   1.000
_cell.length_b   1.000
_cell.length_c   1.000
_cell.angle_alpha   90.00
_cell.angle_beta   90.00
_cell.angle_gamma   90.00
#
_symmetry.space_group_name_H-M   'P 1'
#
loop_
_entity.id
_entity.type
_entity.pdbx_description
1 polymer ?
#
loop_
_entity_poly.entity_id
_entity_poly.type
_entity_poly.pdbx_seq_one_letter_code
_entity_poly.pdbx_strand_id
1 'polypeptide(L)'
;MSDEMVNMGEVSRKKRIAFVIPVYNEAKAIEKLLIEVNEKILNNYDNIDVYVFEDGSLDGTKEVLKKFLESQTIPRLYVSMTPNRKGYPQAVRDAILSVDCSKYAYTLFLDGDGQYYIEDVSKLISMLSRENPEYDIIVGMRTKRAESIYRKMLTRGLRMLERLLFNPPIKDVTSALRLMKTDVAQSIASEVKHSKYNFWLEFTARMSARNLRVLEVPVDYKKREEGESQVYNLRKIPKIIWAEFKAIAKAWFELHGKTVSKFAFVGATGAIIILFLTWLLTEHMGLWYMLSATAAIELSILWAFALNTKITFSYHFVNSIDVIKAAAKYHATALGGLVINLVALYILTEYMNIYYLISEFAAIILAFGFNYLASIRYVWEIAKWN
;
A
#
# COMPACT_ATOMS: atom_id res chain seq x y z
N MET A 1 24.65 34.51 -29.85
CA MET A 1 25.16 34.75 -28.48
C MET A 1 24.25 35.75 -27.77
N SER A 2 23.13 35.28 -27.21
CA SER A 2 22.38 35.99 -26.14
C SER A 2 21.17 35.20 -25.63
N ASP A 3 20.66 34.20 -26.37
CA ASP A 3 19.45 33.46 -25.96
C ASP A 3 19.70 32.09 -25.30
N GLU A 4 20.95 31.61 -25.24
CA GLU A 4 21.31 30.33 -24.60
C GLU A 4 21.62 30.44 -23.09
N MET A 5 21.65 31.64 -22.53
CA MET A 5 21.94 31.84 -21.10
C MET A 5 20.70 31.90 -20.21
N VAL A 6 19.48 31.87 -20.76
CA VAL A 6 18.23 31.89 -19.99
C VAL A 6 17.60 30.48 -19.96
N ASN A 7 18.30 29.49 -19.39
CA ASN A 7 17.65 28.34 -18.72
C ASN A 7 18.55 27.32 -18.00
N MET A 8 19.87 27.53 -17.87
CA MET A 8 20.68 26.56 -17.08
C MET A 8 20.42 26.64 -15.57
N GLY A 9 19.89 27.76 -15.07
CA GLY A 9 19.51 27.93 -13.65
C GLY A 9 18.14 27.36 -13.27
N GLU A 10 17.18 27.32 -14.21
CA GLU A 10 15.81 26.86 -13.94
C GLU A 10 15.65 25.35 -14.07
N VAL A 11 16.42 24.70 -14.95
CA VAL A 11 16.42 23.23 -15.09
C VAL A 11 17.10 22.53 -13.90
N SER A 12 17.98 23.22 -13.16
CA SER A 12 18.69 22.71 -11.97
C SER A 12 17.80 22.61 -10.72
N ARG A 13 16.85 23.55 -10.54
CA ARG A 13 15.92 23.54 -9.39
C ARG A 13 14.94 22.36 -9.41
N LYS A 14 14.65 21.77 -10.56
CA LYS A 14 13.57 20.75 -10.72
C LYS A 14 13.90 19.32 -10.26
N LYS A 15 15.11 19.02 -9.75
CA LYS A 15 15.46 17.65 -9.29
C LYS A 15 16.26 17.60 -7.98
N ARG A 16 16.10 18.54 -7.04
CA ARG A 16 16.72 18.36 -5.71
C ARG A 16 16.07 17.20 -4.97
N ILE A 17 16.88 16.46 -4.21
CA ILE A 17 16.48 15.31 -3.43
C ILE A 17 16.72 15.61 -1.94
N ALA A 18 15.70 15.45 -1.11
CA ALA A 18 15.86 15.41 0.34
C ALA A 18 16.14 13.96 0.76
N PHE A 19 17.34 13.69 1.26
CA PHE A 19 17.71 12.38 1.79
C PHE A 19 17.36 12.29 3.27
N VAL A 20 16.22 11.70 3.58
CA VAL A 20 15.61 11.58 4.90
C VAL A 20 16.04 10.28 5.58
N ILE A 21 16.66 10.40 6.76
CA ILE A 21 17.20 9.30 7.56
C ILE A 21 16.68 9.41 9.01
N PRO A 22 15.62 8.67 9.41
CA PRO A 22 15.25 8.60 10.80
C PRO A 22 16.18 7.65 11.58
N VAL A 23 16.44 7.99 12.84
CA VAL A 23 17.35 7.23 13.70
C VAL A 23 16.86 7.22 15.16
N TYR A 24 17.00 6.06 15.81
CA TYR A 24 16.72 5.90 17.24
C TYR A 24 17.58 4.78 17.84
N ASN A 25 18.46 5.13 18.77
CA ASN A 25 19.38 4.20 19.43
C ASN A 25 20.26 3.38 18.45
N GLU A 26 20.97 4.07 17.55
CA GLU A 26 21.81 3.44 16.51
C GLU A 26 23.19 4.11 16.39
N ALA A 27 23.80 4.55 17.51
CA ALA A 27 24.97 5.44 17.49
C ALA A 27 26.10 5.03 16.52
N LYS A 28 26.50 3.76 16.51
CA LYS A 28 27.55 3.25 15.61
C LYS A 28 27.10 3.14 14.15
N ALA A 29 25.86 2.69 13.94
CA ALA A 29 25.35 2.48 12.58
C ALA A 29 25.14 3.82 11.86
N ILE A 30 24.63 4.84 12.57
CA ILE A 30 24.46 6.17 11.98
C ILE A 30 25.80 6.85 11.68
N GLU A 31 26.82 6.67 12.53
CA GLU A 31 28.16 7.19 12.29
C GLU A 31 28.73 6.66 10.97
N LYS A 32 28.74 5.33 10.82
CA LYS A 32 29.19 4.65 9.61
C LYS A 32 28.37 5.04 8.39
N LEU A 33 27.03 5.07 8.53
CA LEU A 33 26.12 5.45 7.44
C LEU A 33 26.40 6.87 6.95
N LEU A 34 26.57 7.83 7.84
CA LEU A 34 26.81 9.23 7.47
C LEU A 34 28.16 9.42 6.75
N ILE A 35 29.20 8.71 7.18
CA ILE A 35 30.50 8.67 6.47
C ILE A 35 30.30 8.10 5.06
N GLU A 36 29.63 6.94 4.94
CA GLU A 36 29.34 6.32 3.65
C GLU A 36 28.49 7.21 2.72
N VAL A 37 27.48 7.92 3.27
CA VAL A 37 26.66 8.90 2.54
C VAL A 37 27.52 10.04 2.01
N ASN A 38 28.41 10.58 2.84
CA ASN A 38 29.31 11.65 2.41
C ASN A 38 30.20 11.18 1.25
N GLU A 39 30.89 10.06 1.43
CA GLU A 39 31.87 9.53 0.48
C GLU A 39 31.26 9.10 -0.85
N LYS A 40 30.09 8.44 -0.82
CA LYS A 40 29.52 7.75 -1.99
C LYS A 40 28.32 8.45 -2.60
N ILE A 41 27.63 9.31 -1.86
CA ILE A 41 26.47 10.05 -2.37
C ILE A 41 26.82 11.52 -2.56
N LEU A 42 27.21 12.23 -1.50
CA LEU A 42 27.37 13.69 -1.59
C LEU A 42 28.54 14.14 -2.48
N ASN A 43 29.59 13.32 -2.58
CA ASN A 43 30.68 13.55 -3.54
C ASN A 43 30.26 13.37 -5.01
N ASN A 44 29.19 12.60 -5.27
CA ASN A 44 28.74 12.29 -6.62
C ASN A 44 27.49 13.08 -7.04
N TYR A 45 26.76 13.67 -6.09
CA TYR A 45 25.48 14.33 -6.33
C TYR A 45 25.36 15.65 -5.56
N ASP A 46 25.40 16.77 -6.28
CA ASP A 46 25.33 18.10 -5.69
C ASP A 46 23.92 18.64 -5.37
N ASN A 47 22.90 17.92 -5.85
CA ASN A 47 21.49 18.25 -5.69
C ASN A 47 20.84 17.53 -4.50
N ILE A 48 21.62 16.92 -3.61
CA ILE A 48 21.12 16.14 -2.47
C ILE A 48 21.47 16.84 -1.15
N ASP A 49 20.45 17.06 -0.33
CA ASP A 49 20.57 17.58 1.03
C ASP A 49 20.17 16.45 2.01
N VAL A 50 20.95 16.22 3.07
CA VAL A 50 20.73 15.11 4.01
C VAL A 50 20.01 15.62 5.25
N TYR A 51 18.92 14.95 5.62
CA TYR A 51 18.12 15.25 6.79
C TYR A 51 18.07 14.05 7.72
N VAL A 52 18.69 14.18 8.89
CA VAL A 52 18.60 13.17 9.95
C VAL A 52 17.51 13.57 10.94
N PHE A 53 16.56 12.66 11.18
CA PHE A 53 15.48 12.85 12.16
C PHE A 53 15.69 11.90 13.34
N GLU A 54 16.21 12.46 14.42
CA GLU A 54 16.52 11.74 15.65
C GLU A 54 15.26 11.70 16.55
N ASP A 55 14.84 10.50 16.98
CA ASP A 55 13.57 10.25 17.69
C ASP A 55 13.74 9.99 19.20
N GLY A 56 14.48 10.84 19.91
CA GLY A 56 14.56 10.76 21.38
C GLY A 56 15.43 9.63 21.93
N SER A 57 16.53 9.32 21.27
CA SER A 57 17.54 8.33 21.63
C SER A 57 18.08 8.55 23.04
N LEU A 58 18.43 7.43 23.68
CA LEU A 58 18.97 7.34 25.04
C LEU A 58 20.41 6.75 25.05
N ASP A 59 20.93 6.38 23.89
CA ASP A 59 22.31 5.96 23.70
C ASP A 59 23.18 7.15 23.21
N GLY A 60 24.36 6.85 22.67
CA GLY A 60 25.29 7.84 22.10
C GLY A 60 24.88 8.49 20.77
N THR A 61 23.68 8.25 20.25
CA THR A 61 23.26 8.71 18.91
C THR A 61 23.30 10.23 18.81
N LYS A 62 22.84 10.94 19.84
CA LYS A 62 22.78 12.41 19.85
C LYS A 62 24.17 13.03 19.86
N GLU A 63 25.11 12.43 20.59
CA GLU A 63 26.50 12.87 20.71
C GLU A 63 27.23 12.72 19.37
N VAL A 64 27.03 11.60 18.68
CA VAL A 64 27.57 11.37 17.32
C VAL A 64 27.07 12.44 16.35
N LEU A 65 25.76 12.70 16.33
CA LEU A 65 25.18 13.69 15.43
C LEU A 65 25.68 15.11 15.73
N LYS A 66 25.86 15.48 17.01
CA LYS A 66 26.47 16.76 17.39
C LYS A 66 27.90 16.90 16.88
N LYS A 67 28.73 15.87 16.98
CA LYS A 67 30.09 15.88 16.45
C LYS A 67 30.13 16.14 14.95
N PHE A 68 29.22 15.56 14.17
CA PHE A 68 29.15 15.83 12.72
C PHE A 68 28.72 17.27 12.41
N LEU A 69 27.80 17.83 13.19
CA LEU A 69 27.38 19.23 13.05
C LEU A 69 28.51 20.21 13.42
N GLU A 70 29.23 19.96 14.51
CA GLU A 70 30.33 20.80 14.99
C GLU A 70 31.55 20.77 14.07
N SER A 71 31.92 19.58 13.59
CA SER A 71 33.05 19.40 12.68
C SER A 71 32.76 19.88 11.25
N GLN A 72 31.49 20.00 10.88
CA GLN A 72 31.03 20.31 9.52
C GLN A 72 31.63 19.37 8.45
N THR A 73 31.95 18.14 8.83
CA THR A 73 32.62 17.18 7.93
C THR A 73 31.72 16.74 6.78
N ILE A 74 30.40 16.81 6.98
CA ILE A 74 29.39 16.40 6.00
C ILE A 74 28.67 17.67 5.51
N PRO A 75 28.87 18.07 4.24
CA PRO A 75 28.20 19.23 3.68
C PRO A 75 26.70 18.96 3.56
N ARG A 76 25.88 20.01 3.67
CA ARG A 76 24.41 19.92 3.47
C ARG A 76 23.71 18.92 4.43
N LEU A 77 24.30 18.69 5.61
CA LEU A 77 23.70 17.88 6.69
C LEU A 77 22.82 18.76 7.58
N TYR A 78 21.57 18.34 7.73
CA TYR A 78 20.58 18.93 8.63
C TYR A 78 20.13 17.86 9.62
N VAL A 79 20.04 18.22 10.91
CA VAL A 79 19.63 17.28 11.94
C VAL A 79 18.50 17.88 12.76
N SER A 80 17.42 17.13 12.93
CA SER A 80 16.34 17.42 13.86
C SER A 80 16.41 16.45 15.04
N MET A 81 16.59 16.98 16.26
CA MET A 81 16.63 16.17 17.48
C MET A 81 15.41 16.45 18.35
N THR A 82 14.83 15.39 18.93
CA THR A 82 13.71 15.52 19.86
C THR A 82 14.10 15.02 21.26
N PRO A 83 13.59 15.64 22.33
CA PRO A 83 13.89 15.19 23.68
C PRO A 83 13.18 13.86 23.99
N ASN A 84 11.95 13.71 23.49
CA ASN A 84 11.10 12.55 23.74
C ASN A 84 10.91 11.73 22.47
N ARG A 85 10.78 10.41 22.66
CA ARG A 85 10.49 9.46 21.60
C ARG A 85 9.03 9.53 21.18
N LYS A 86 8.78 9.75 19.89
CA LYS A 86 7.46 9.72 19.26
C LYS A 86 7.09 8.31 18.81
N GLY A 87 8.08 7.49 18.48
CA GLY A 87 7.91 6.13 17.98
C GLY A 87 7.98 6.08 16.45
N TYR A 88 8.44 4.93 15.93
CA TYR A 88 8.87 4.79 14.53
C TYR A 88 7.84 5.30 13.50
N PRO A 89 6.56 4.87 13.49
CA PRO A 89 5.65 5.36 12.46
C PRO A 89 5.38 6.85 12.49
N GLN A 90 5.32 7.46 13.68
CA GLN A 90 5.13 8.91 13.81
C GLN A 90 6.38 9.66 13.39
N ALA A 91 7.57 9.19 13.77
CA ALA A 91 8.85 9.80 13.39
C ALA A 91 9.03 9.78 11.85
N VAL A 92 8.73 8.64 11.21
CA VAL A 92 8.78 8.51 9.74
C VAL A 92 7.77 9.44 9.07
N ARG A 93 6.53 9.48 9.57
CA ARG A 93 5.49 10.37 9.06
C ARG A 93 5.90 11.84 9.14
N ASP A 94 6.34 12.28 10.31
CA ASP A 94 6.77 13.67 10.54
C ASP A 94 7.95 14.04 9.64
N ALA A 95 8.93 13.14 9.50
CA ALA A 95 10.10 13.34 8.67
C ALA A 95 9.69 13.59 7.19
N ILE A 96 8.83 12.74 6.62
CA ILE A 96 8.34 12.90 5.24
C ILE A 96 7.54 14.21 5.09
N LEU A 97 6.67 14.52 6.05
CA LEU A 97 5.82 15.73 6.01
C LEU A 97 6.60 17.03 6.21
N SER A 98 7.78 16.98 6.81
CA SER A 98 8.62 18.16 7.05
C SER A 98 9.45 18.61 5.84
N VAL A 99 9.55 17.79 4.79
CA VAL A 99 10.30 18.13 3.58
C VAL A 99 9.61 19.27 2.82
N ASP A 100 10.34 20.31 2.45
CA ASP A 100 9.77 21.39 1.64
C ASP A 100 9.58 20.94 0.18
N CYS A 101 8.33 20.70 -0.23
CA CYS A 101 8.00 20.27 -1.59
C CYS A 101 8.27 21.32 -2.67
N SER A 102 8.43 22.60 -2.30
CA SER A 102 8.84 23.66 -3.23
C SER A 102 10.35 23.64 -3.52
N LYS A 103 11.15 23.13 -2.57
CA LYS A 103 12.60 23.00 -2.68
C LYS A 103 13.04 21.64 -3.21
N TYR A 104 12.36 20.56 -2.81
CA TYR A 104 12.75 19.19 -3.14
C TYR A 104 11.68 18.50 -3.98
N ALA A 105 12.05 18.14 -5.21
CA ALA A 105 11.17 17.38 -6.09
C ALA A 105 11.01 15.93 -5.63
N TYR A 106 12.05 15.37 -4.99
CA TYR A 106 12.05 13.99 -4.51
C TYR A 106 12.46 13.89 -3.03
N THR A 107 11.82 12.96 -2.34
CA THR A 107 12.21 12.47 -1.01
C THR A 107 12.80 11.08 -1.17
N LEU A 108 14.07 10.94 -0.78
CA LEU A 108 14.77 9.67 -0.67
C LEU A 108 14.77 9.28 0.81
N PHE A 109 14.25 8.11 1.13
CA PHE A 109 14.14 7.64 2.50
C PHE A 109 15.02 6.40 2.72
N LEU A 110 15.71 6.36 3.86
CA LEU A 110 16.46 5.20 4.33
C LEU A 110 16.44 5.11 5.86
N ASP A 111 16.22 3.93 6.44
CA ASP A 111 16.36 3.74 7.89
C ASP A 111 17.83 3.89 8.33
N GLY A 112 18.09 4.58 9.45
CA GLY A 112 19.43 4.79 10.00
C GLY A 112 20.07 3.59 10.72
N ASP A 113 19.55 2.38 10.52
CA ASP A 113 19.99 1.15 11.20
C ASP A 113 21.20 0.45 10.55
N GLY A 114 21.67 0.98 9.41
CA GLY A 114 22.82 0.45 8.66
C GLY A 114 22.54 -0.88 7.94
N GLN A 115 21.28 -1.32 7.83
CA GLN A 115 20.97 -2.60 7.19
C GLN A 115 20.93 -2.55 5.67
N TYR A 116 20.73 -1.38 5.07
CA TYR A 116 20.81 -1.19 3.63
C TYR A 116 22.24 -0.82 3.20
N TYR A 117 22.60 -1.21 1.98
CA TYR A 117 23.84 -0.78 1.34
C TYR A 117 23.64 0.60 0.73
N ILE A 118 24.59 1.51 0.95
CA ILE A 118 24.55 2.85 0.36
C ILE A 118 24.67 2.80 -1.17
N GLU A 119 25.26 1.75 -1.72
CA GLU A 119 25.32 1.49 -3.17
C GLU A 119 23.92 1.31 -3.76
N ASP A 120 22.99 0.70 -3.00
CA ASP A 120 21.61 0.52 -3.43
C ASP A 120 20.84 1.85 -3.49
N VAL A 121 21.24 2.83 -2.68
CA VAL A 121 20.71 4.20 -2.76
C VAL A 121 21.08 4.83 -4.10
N SER A 122 22.34 4.68 -4.54
CA SER A 122 22.79 5.16 -5.85
C SER A 122 22.03 4.48 -6.99
N LYS A 123 21.72 3.18 -6.86
CA LYS A 123 20.89 2.47 -7.86
C LYS A 123 19.51 3.12 -7.99
N LEU A 124 18.85 3.44 -6.88
CA LEU A 124 17.54 4.12 -6.92
C LEU A 124 17.63 5.49 -7.58
N ILE A 125 18.64 6.30 -7.22
CA ILE A 125 18.86 7.63 -7.82
C ILE A 125 19.07 7.53 -9.33
N SER A 126 19.84 6.53 -9.79
CA SER A 126 20.12 6.34 -11.22
C SER A 126 18.87 6.05 -12.06
N MET A 127 17.78 5.56 -11.44
CA MET A 127 16.50 5.34 -12.13
C MET A 127 15.77 6.65 -12.50
N LEU A 128 16.14 7.80 -11.92
CA LEU A 128 15.59 9.12 -12.26
C LEU A 128 16.17 9.72 -13.57
N SER A 129 16.98 8.96 -14.31
CA SER A 129 17.63 9.40 -15.55
C SER A 129 16.60 9.80 -16.63
N ARG A 130 17.02 10.69 -17.54
CA ARG A 130 16.15 11.28 -18.59
C ARG A 130 15.58 10.25 -19.57
N GLU A 131 16.19 9.07 -19.65
CA GLU A 131 15.81 8.00 -20.57
C GLU A 131 14.66 7.14 -20.04
N ASN A 132 14.29 7.30 -18.77
CA ASN A 132 13.20 6.55 -18.15
C ASN A 132 11.92 7.39 -18.04
N PRO A 133 10.73 6.76 -18.13
CA PRO A 133 9.50 7.40 -17.71
C PRO A 133 9.60 7.78 -16.22
N GLU A 134 9.21 9.01 -15.87
CA GLU A 134 9.27 9.47 -14.48
C GLU A 134 8.39 8.60 -13.57
N TYR A 135 8.99 7.76 -12.75
CA TYR A 135 8.27 7.03 -11.71
C TYR A 135 7.87 7.98 -10.58
N ASP A 136 6.68 7.77 -10.02
CA ASP A 136 6.22 8.55 -8.87
C ASP A 136 6.86 8.01 -7.59
N ILE A 137 7.10 6.69 -7.54
CA ILE A 137 7.75 6.00 -6.42
C ILE A 137 8.65 4.88 -6.97
N ILE A 138 9.88 4.82 -6.47
CA ILE A 138 10.83 3.73 -6.68
C ILE A 138 11.12 3.10 -5.33
N VAL A 139 10.92 1.78 -5.20
CA VAL A 139 11.09 1.03 -3.95
C VAL A 139 12.24 0.04 -4.09
N GLY A 140 13.14 0.00 -3.12
CA GLY A 140 14.13 -1.07 -3.00
C GLY A 140 13.48 -2.36 -2.54
N MET A 141 13.42 -3.39 -3.38
CA MET A 141 12.91 -4.72 -3.04
C MET A 141 14.02 -5.57 -2.41
N ARG A 142 13.90 -5.90 -1.12
CA ARG A 142 14.91 -6.71 -0.41
C ARG A 142 14.87 -8.16 -0.89
N THR A 143 15.90 -8.62 -1.62
CA THR A 143 15.96 -9.99 -2.19
C THR A 143 16.59 -11.00 -1.24
N LYS A 144 17.68 -10.64 -0.56
CA LYS A 144 18.41 -11.50 0.37
C LYS A 144 18.12 -11.08 1.80
N ARG A 145 17.23 -11.81 2.48
CA ARG A 145 16.90 -11.56 3.89
C ARG A 145 17.46 -12.63 4.80
N ALA A 146 18.46 -12.25 5.58
CA ALA A 146 19.03 -13.07 6.64
C ALA A 146 18.21 -12.95 7.95
N GLU A 147 16.88 -13.12 7.86
CA GLU A 147 15.94 -13.03 8.97
C GLU A 147 15.58 -14.44 9.52
N SER A 148 15.13 -14.50 10.78
CA SER A 148 14.62 -15.73 11.41
C SER A 148 13.39 -16.28 10.68
N ILE A 149 13.16 -17.60 10.78
CA ILE A 149 12.04 -18.30 10.11
C ILE A 149 10.69 -17.69 10.52
N TYR A 150 10.49 -17.39 11.80
CA TYR A 150 9.27 -16.77 12.31
C TYR A 150 9.00 -15.40 11.68
N ARG A 151 10.03 -14.54 11.58
CA ARG A 151 9.90 -13.22 10.94
C ARG A 151 9.58 -13.33 9.45
N LYS A 152 10.12 -14.34 8.77
CA LYS A 152 9.75 -14.66 7.38
C LYS A 152 8.28 -15.07 7.27
N MET A 153 7.77 -15.91 8.17
CA MET A 153 6.35 -16.31 8.17
C MET A 153 5.42 -15.11 8.41
N LEU A 154 5.74 -14.26 9.38
CA LEU A 154 4.97 -13.04 9.67
C LEU A 154 4.92 -12.10 8.45
N THR A 155 6.08 -11.86 7.84
CA THR A 155 6.17 -10.99 6.67
C THR A 155 5.41 -11.58 5.48
N ARG A 156 5.45 -12.90 5.30
CA ARG A 156 4.63 -13.59 4.28
C ARG A 156 3.13 -13.42 4.54
N GLY A 157 2.69 -13.56 5.80
CA GLY A 157 1.29 -13.37 6.18
C GLY A 157 0.79 -11.94 5.93
N LEU A 158 1.53 -10.93 6.38
CA LEU A 158 1.20 -9.52 6.13
C LEU A 158 1.20 -9.21 4.63
N ARG A 159 2.17 -9.72 3.88
CA ARG A 159 2.22 -9.57 2.42
C ARG A 159 1.02 -10.24 1.73
N MET A 160 0.60 -11.41 2.19
CA MET A 160 -0.57 -12.09 1.65
C MET A 160 -1.84 -11.28 1.92
N LEU A 161 -1.99 -10.73 3.12
CA LEU A 161 -3.11 -9.87 3.48
C LEU A 161 -3.16 -8.60 2.62
N GLU A 162 -2.03 -7.91 2.48
CA GLU A 162 -1.88 -6.74 1.58
C GLU A 162 -2.26 -7.07 0.14
N ARG A 163 -1.76 -8.20 -0.38
CA ARG A 163 -2.12 -8.69 -1.71
C ARG A 163 -3.59 -9.00 -1.85
N LEU A 164 -4.22 -9.60 -0.84
CA LEU A 164 -5.64 -9.95 -0.84
C LEU A 164 -6.55 -8.73 -0.71
N LEU A 165 -6.13 -7.67 -0.03
CA LEU A 165 -6.97 -6.51 0.25
C LEU A 165 -6.74 -5.34 -0.72
N PHE A 166 -5.48 -5.04 -1.06
CA PHE A 166 -5.12 -3.84 -1.83
C PHE A 166 -4.48 -4.11 -3.19
N ASN A 167 -3.97 -5.33 -3.42
CA ASN A 167 -3.27 -5.70 -4.66
C ASN A 167 -2.14 -4.71 -5.04
N PRO A 168 -1.17 -4.46 -4.14
CA PRO A 168 -0.12 -3.47 -4.37
C PRO A 168 0.72 -3.80 -5.61
N PRO A 169 1.18 -2.77 -6.35
CA PRO A 169 2.04 -2.96 -7.53
C PRO A 169 3.48 -3.41 -7.17
N ILE A 170 3.75 -3.69 -5.89
CA ILE A 170 5.06 -4.05 -5.36
C ILE A 170 5.02 -5.38 -4.58
N LYS A 171 6.13 -6.12 -4.62
CA LYS A 171 6.36 -7.37 -3.90
C LYS A 171 6.78 -7.12 -2.46
N ASP A 172 7.62 -6.12 -2.18
CA ASP A 172 8.13 -5.82 -0.84
C ASP A 172 7.39 -4.63 -0.18
N VAL A 173 6.21 -4.92 0.36
CA VAL A 173 5.30 -3.92 0.96
C VAL A 173 5.84 -3.22 2.21
N THR A 174 6.91 -3.73 2.83
CA THR A 174 7.48 -3.16 4.07
C THR A 174 8.90 -2.63 3.90
N SER A 175 9.37 -2.48 2.66
CA SER A 175 10.68 -1.89 2.43
C SER A 175 10.67 -0.38 2.70
N ALA A 176 11.72 0.07 3.37
CA ALA A 176 11.92 1.44 3.78
C ALA A 176 12.72 2.24 2.75
N LEU A 177 13.67 1.61 2.05
CA LEU A 177 14.45 2.27 1.00
C LEU A 177 13.53 2.66 -0.16
N ARG A 178 13.22 3.95 -0.26
CA ARG A 178 12.28 4.50 -1.24
C ARG A 178 12.74 5.84 -1.76
N LEU A 179 12.61 6.05 -3.06
CA LEU A 179 12.78 7.34 -3.72
C LEU A 179 11.42 7.74 -4.30
N MET A 180 10.87 8.85 -3.83
CA MET A 180 9.46 9.21 -4.08
C MET A 180 9.39 10.66 -4.50
N LYS A 181 8.46 11.02 -5.38
CA LYS A 181 8.10 12.44 -5.55
C LYS A 181 7.61 12.99 -4.21
N THR A 182 8.10 14.16 -3.81
CA THR A 182 7.87 14.69 -2.46
C THR A 182 6.40 14.92 -2.17
N ASP A 183 5.67 15.52 -3.12
CA ASP A 183 4.23 15.77 -3.03
C ASP A 183 3.41 14.48 -2.91
N VAL A 184 3.76 13.45 -3.70
CA VAL A 184 3.14 12.12 -3.63
C VAL A 184 3.41 11.47 -2.27
N ALA A 185 4.66 11.48 -1.82
CA ALA A 185 5.06 10.91 -0.53
C ALA A 185 4.30 11.58 0.63
N GLN A 186 4.23 12.92 0.64
CA GLN A 186 3.51 13.68 1.66
C GLN A 186 2.01 13.43 1.63
N SER A 187 1.42 13.41 0.44
CA SER A 187 0.00 13.15 0.29
C SER A 187 -0.38 11.78 0.86
N ILE A 188 0.41 10.73 0.59
CA ILE A 188 0.17 9.38 1.17
C ILE A 188 0.47 9.38 2.67
N ALA A 189 1.62 9.91 3.10
CA ALA A 189 2.04 9.92 4.49
C ALA A 189 1.06 10.68 5.40
N SER A 190 0.41 11.73 4.89
CA SER A 190 -0.62 12.51 5.59
C SER A 190 -1.85 11.69 5.96
N GLU A 191 -2.07 10.58 5.26
CA GLU A 191 -3.18 9.68 5.49
C GLU A 191 -2.83 8.50 6.42
N VAL A 192 -1.56 8.14 6.57
CA VAL A 192 -1.12 6.99 7.40
C VAL A 192 -1.35 7.23 8.89
N LYS A 193 -2.32 6.55 9.51
CA LYS A 193 -2.79 6.88 10.88
C LYS A 193 -2.90 5.68 11.82
N HIS A 194 -2.98 4.46 11.30
CA HIS A 194 -3.40 3.29 12.07
C HIS A 194 -2.25 2.35 12.43
N SER A 195 -1.24 2.21 11.57
CA SER A 195 -0.11 1.32 11.82
C SER A 195 0.74 1.82 13.00
N LYS A 196 1.04 0.91 13.93
CA LYS A 196 1.75 1.21 15.18
C LYS A 196 3.18 0.70 15.19
N TYR A 197 3.51 -0.25 14.32
CA TYR A 197 4.83 -0.88 14.26
C TYR A 197 5.46 -0.75 12.87
N ASN A 198 4.68 -0.63 11.79
CA ASN A 198 5.20 -0.61 10.43
C ASN A 198 4.52 0.44 9.54
N PHE A 199 5.08 1.66 9.53
CA PHE A 199 4.61 2.75 8.68
C PHE A 199 4.43 2.34 7.21
N TRP A 200 5.40 1.60 6.67
CA TRP A 200 5.44 1.23 5.26
C TRP A 200 4.32 0.29 4.83
N LEU A 201 3.78 -0.50 5.77
CA LEU A 201 2.64 -1.38 5.51
C LEU A 201 1.42 -0.53 5.10
N GLU A 202 0.93 0.34 5.99
CA GLU A 202 -0.22 1.20 5.67
C GLU A 202 0.09 2.20 4.55
N PHE A 203 1.32 2.72 4.49
CA PHE A 203 1.74 3.59 3.37
C PHE A 203 1.55 2.87 2.02
N THR A 204 1.95 1.59 1.92
CA THR A 204 1.80 0.80 0.69
C THR A 204 0.34 0.48 0.40
N ALA A 205 -0.46 0.16 1.41
CA ALA A 205 -1.91 -0.03 1.25
C ALA A 205 -2.57 1.21 0.63
N ARG A 206 -2.26 2.40 1.14
CA ARG A 206 -2.80 3.68 0.63
C ARG A 206 -2.24 4.06 -0.74
N MET A 207 -0.95 3.80 -0.97
CA MET A 207 -0.32 3.96 -2.28
C MET A 207 -1.04 3.13 -3.36
N SER A 208 -1.50 1.93 -3.01
CA SER A 208 -2.15 1.00 -3.95
C SER A 208 -3.54 1.47 -4.40
N ALA A 209 -4.18 2.35 -3.64
CA ALA A 209 -5.45 2.95 -4.01
C ALA A 209 -5.30 4.15 -4.97
N ARG A 210 -4.07 4.45 -5.43
CA ARG A 210 -3.76 5.58 -6.29
C ARG A 210 -3.19 5.10 -7.62
N ASN A 211 -3.45 5.84 -8.69
CA ASN A 211 -2.92 5.56 -10.02
C ASN A 211 -1.47 6.09 -10.16
N LEU A 212 -0.52 5.43 -9.49
CA LEU A 212 0.89 5.83 -9.44
C LEU A 212 1.76 4.90 -10.28
N ARG A 213 2.78 5.45 -10.93
CA ARG A 213 3.83 4.67 -11.59
C ARG A 213 4.87 4.27 -10.56
N VAL A 214 4.89 2.98 -10.21
CA VAL A 214 5.78 2.44 -9.18
C VAL A 214 6.79 1.47 -9.80
N LEU A 215 8.07 1.58 -9.42
CA LEU A 215 9.14 0.67 -9.81
C LEU A 215 9.72 -0.04 -8.59
N GLU A 216 9.99 -1.34 -8.71
CA GLU A 216 10.78 -2.09 -7.71
C GLU A 216 12.19 -2.37 -8.24
N VAL A 217 13.20 -2.00 -7.46
CA VAL A 217 14.61 -2.26 -7.76
C VAL A 217 15.15 -3.28 -6.75
N PRO A 218 15.71 -4.43 -7.16
CA PRO A 218 16.33 -5.37 -6.24
C PRO A 218 17.47 -4.73 -5.42
N VAL A 219 17.44 -4.88 -4.10
CA VAL A 219 18.45 -4.38 -3.17
C VAL A 219 18.87 -5.47 -2.17
N ASP A 220 20.12 -5.42 -1.73
CA ASP A 220 20.65 -6.34 -0.73
C ASP A 220 20.35 -5.81 0.69
N TYR A 221 20.18 -6.70 1.67
CA TYR A 221 19.80 -6.32 3.03
C TYR A 221 20.64 -7.08 4.07
N LYS A 222 21.48 -6.34 4.80
CA LYS A 222 22.41 -6.88 5.80
C LYS A 222 21.65 -7.37 7.04
N LYS A 223 22.29 -8.29 7.77
CA LYS A 223 21.96 -8.47 9.19
C LYS A 223 22.35 -7.20 9.92
N ARG A 224 21.52 -6.80 10.87
CA ARG A 224 21.83 -5.72 11.79
C ARG A 224 23.10 -6.07 12.58
N GLU A 225 24.07 -5.15 12.60
CA GLU A 225 25.38 -5.36 13.23
C GLU A 225 25.27 -5.41 14.76
N GLU A 226 24.41 -4.57 15.37
CA GLU A 226 24.20 -4.54 16.83
C GLU A 226 22.71 -4.36 17.23
N GLY A 227 22.33 -5.01 18.33
CA GLY A 227 21.00 -4.89 18.97
C GLY A 227 19.96 -5.92 18.50
N GLU A 228 19.20 -6.49 19.45
CA GLU A 228 17.96 -7.17 19.12
C GLU A 228 16.97 -6.14 18.54
N SER A 229 16.20 -6.51 17.52
CA SER A 229 15.12 -5.65 17.05
C SER A 229 14.14 -5.41 18.21
N GLN A 230 14.17 -4.22 18.80
CA GLN A 230 13.29 -3.80 19.91
C GLN A 230 11.80 -4.01 19.58
N VAL A 231 11.47 -4.04 18.30
CA VAL A 231 10.12 -4.23 17.76
C VAL A 231 9.65 -5.70 17.87
N TYR A 232 10.51 -6.71 17.67
CA TYR A 232 10.09 -8.11 17.52
C TYR A 232 10.63 -9.04 18.60
N ASN A 233 10.33 -8.74 19.87
CA ASN A 233 10.46 -9.73 20.93
C ASN A 233 9.39 -10.82 20.74
N LEU A 234 9.75 -12.10 20.80
CA LEU A 234 8.86 -13.26 20.52
C LEU A 234 7.52 -13.19 21.27
N ARG A 235 7.53 -12.69 22.52
CA ARG A 235 6.32 -12.54 23.33
C ARG A 235 5.35 -11.46 22.84
N LYS A 236 5.83 -10.47 22.08
CA LYS A 236 5.03 -9.35 21.56
C LYS A 236 4.48 -9.62 20.16
N ILE A 237 4.93 -10.68 19.48
CA ILE A 237 4.56 -11.00 18.10
C ILE A 237 3.03 -11.09 17.90
N PRO A 238 2.25 -11.83 18.71
CA PRO A 238 0.80 -11.91 18.50
C PRO A 238 0.11 -10.55 18.61
N LYS A 239 0.54 -9.72 19.56
CA LYS A 239 0.03 -8.36 19.75
C LYS A 239 0.34 -7.47 18.54
N ILE A 240 1.54 -7.59 17.97
CA ILE A 240 1.96 -6.84 16.77
C ILE A 240 1.12 -7.26 15.57
N ILE A 241 0.97 -8.56 15.33
CA ILE A 241 0.13 -9.07 14.24
C ILE A 241 -1.29 -8.53 14.36
N TRP A 242 -1.89 -8.63 15.55
CA TRP A 242 -3.26 -8.16 15.77
C TRP A 242 -3.40 -6.65 15.60
N ALA A 243 -2.41 -5.88 16.02
CA ALA A 243 -2.39 -4.43 15.84
C ALA A 243 -2.26 -4.04 14.37
N GLU A 244 -1.34 -4.65 13.62
CA GLU A 244 -1.16 -4.40 12.19
C GLU A 244 -2.36 -4.89 11.37
N PHE A 245 -2.93 -6.05 11.71
CA PHE A 245 -4.17 -6.54 11.10
C PHE A 245 -5.32 -5.54 11.29
N LYS A 246 -5.52 -5.05 12.51
CA LYS A 246 -6.52 -4.02 12.80
C LYS A 246 -6.25 -2.72 12.04
N ALA A 247 -4.99 -2.31 11.95
CA ALA A 247 -4.61 -1.11 11.21
C ALA A 247 -4.96 -1.23 9.73
N ILE A 248 -4.62 -2.37 9.13
CA ILE A 248 -4.90 -2.67 7.74
C ILE A 248 -6.39 -2.82 7.47
N ALA A 249 -7.14 -3.47 8.35
CA ALA A 249 -8.59 -3.55 8.24
C ALA A 249 -9.22 -2.14 8.27
N LYS A 250 -8.79 -1.26 9.19
CA LYS A 250 -9.26 0.13 9.24
C LYS A 250 -8.92 0.91 7.97
N ALA A 251 -7.68 0.83 7.49
CA ALA A 251 -7.27 1.46 6.24
C ALA A 251 -8.11 0.95 5.06
N TRP A 252 -8.40 -0.35 5.02
CA TRP A 252 -9.28 -0.93 4.01
C TRP A 252 -10.70 -0.38 4.08
N PHE A 253 -11.30 -0.30 5.27
CA PHE A 253 -12.63 0.29 5.45
C PHE A 253 -12.67 1.78 5.09
N GLU A 254 -11.61 2.55 5.38
CA GLU A 254 -11.55 3.97 4.97
C GLU A 254 -11.49 4.13 3.45
N LEU A 255 -10.75 3.25 2.76
CA LEU A 255 -10.60 3.30 1.30
C LEU A 255 -11.81 2.73 0.55
N HIS A 256 -12.39 1.64 1.06
CA HIS A 256 -13.39 0.85 0.33
C HIS A 256 -14.79 0.89 0.97
N GLY A 257 -14.97 1.41 2.18
CA GLY A 257 -16.24 1.33 2.91
C GLY A 257 -17.42 1.92 2.14
N LYS A 258 -17.24 3.05 1.45
CA LYS A 258 -18.29 3.64 0.61
C LYS A 258 -18.67 2.75 -0.58
N THR A 259 -17.68 2.17 -1.27
CA THR A 259 -17.94 1.31 -2.44
C THR A 259 -18.53 -0.04 -2.00
N VAL A 260 -18.11 -0.59 -0.86
CA VAL A 260 -18.73 -1.77 -0.25
C VAL A 260 -20.20 -1.51 0.08
N SER A 261 -20.54 -0.38 0.71
CA SER A 261 -21.93 -0.04 1.03
C SER A 261 -22.80 0.13 -0.22
N LYS A 262 -22.27 0.76 -1.27
CA LYS A 262 -22.96 0.85 -2.57
C LYS A 262 -23.15 -0.53 -3.20
N PHE A 263 -22.14 -1.38 -3.18
CA PHE A 263 -22.21 -2.74 -3.70
C PHE A 263 -23.25 -3.59 -2.95
N ALA A 264 -23.29 -3.49 -1.61
CA ALA A 264 -24.32 -4.13 -0.79
C ALA A 264 -25.73 -3.63 -1.12
N PHE A 265 -25.90 -2.31 -1.28
CA PHE A 265 -27.17 -1.72 -1.69
C PHE A 265 -27.64 -2.25 -3.05
N VAL A 266 -26.74 -2.29 -4.05
CA VAL A 266 -27.04 -2.87 -5.37
C VAL A 266 -27.47 -4.33 -5.24
N GLY A 267 -26.76 -5.14 -4.45
CA GLY A 267 -27.14 -6.52 -4.17
C GLY A 267 -28.54 -6.66 -3.56
N ALA A 268 -28.88 -5.79 -2.60
CA ALA A 268 -30.22 -5.77 -1.99
C ALA A 268 -31.32 -5.42 -3.02
N THR A 269 -31.07 -4.46 -3.91
CA THR A 269 -32.03 -4.17 -5.01
C THR A 269 -32.18 -5.36 -5.96
N GLY A 270 -31.10 -6.09 -6.22
CA GLY A 270 -31.14 -7.31 -7.01
C GLY A 270 -32.01 -8.40 -6.38
N ALA A 271 -31.96 -8.58 -5.06
CA ALA A 271 -32.83 -9.51 -4.36
C ALA A 271 -34.32 -9.13 -4.48
N ILE A 272 -34.64 -7.83 -4.37
CA ILE A 272 -36.01 -7.33 -4.57
C ILE A 272 -36.50 -7.61 -6.00
N ILE A 273 -35.65 -7.38 -7.00
CA ILE A 273 -35.96 -7.67 -8.41
C ILE A 273 -36.23 -9.15 -8.63
N ILE A 274 -35.45 -10.03 -7.99
CA ILE A 274 -35.67 -11.48 -8.09
C ILE A 274 -37.07 -11.83 -7.59
N LEU A 275 -37.44 -11.36 -6.40
CA LEU A 275 -38.76 -11.63 -5.81
C LEU A 275 -39.89 -11.06 -6.67
N PHE A 276 -39.76 -9.80 -7.10
CA PHE A 276 -40.77 -9.12 -7.91
C PHE A 276 -40.96 -9.78 -9.28
N LEU A 277 -39.87 -10.06 -10.01
CA LEU A 277 -39.95 -10.67 -11.33
C LEU A 277 -40.44 -12.12 -11.26
N THR A 278 -40.03 -12.88 -10.24
CA THR A 278 -40.54 -14.24 -10.06
C THR A 278 -42.05 -14.23 -9.82
N TRP A 279 -42.55 -13.32 -8.98
CA TRP A 279 -43.98 -13.13 -8.76
C TRP A 279 -44.72 -12.68 -10.03
N LEU A 280 -44.21 -11.67 -10.73
CA LEU A 280 -44.83 -11.13 -11.94
C LEU A 280 -44.93 -12.20 -13.05
N LEU A 281 -43.83 -12.90 -13.31
CA LEU A 281 -43.76 -13.92 -14.36
C LEU A 281 -44.63 -15.14 -14.03
N THR A 282 -44.68 -15.54 -12.75
CA THR A 282 -45.46 -16.72 -12.33
C THR A 282 -46.95 -16.41 -12.24
N GLU A 283 -47.33 -15.37 -11.49
CA GLU A 283 -48.74 -15.09 -11.17
C GLU A 283 -49.46 -14.33 -12.29
N HIS A 284 -48.77 -13.44 -13.01
CA HIS A 284 -49.43 -12.59 -14.02
C HIS A 284 -49.20 -13.06 -15.45
N MET A 285 -48.05 -13.70 -15.72
CA MET A 285 -47.72 -14.20 -17.05
C MET A 285 -47.91 -15.72 -17.19
N GLY A 286 -48.25 -16.42 -16.10
CA GLY A 286 -48.55 -17.86 -16.11
C GLY A 286 -47.35 -18.76 -16.42
N LEU A 287 -46.11 -18.25 -16.26
CA LEU A 287 -44.90 -19.04 -16.49
C LEU A 287 -44.65 -19.99 -15.33
N TRP A 288 -44.08 -21.16 -15.63
CA TRP A 288 -43.66 -22.12 -14.61
C TRP A 288 -42.61 -21.49 -13.69
N TYR A 289 -42.80 -21.60 -12.36
CA TYR A 289 -42.02 -20.85 -11.37
C TYR A 289 -40.50 -21.03 -11.46
N MET A 290 -40.00 -22.19 -11.88
CA MET A 290 -38.56 -22.41 -12.08
C MET A 290 -38.01 -21.61 -13.27
N LEU A 291 -38.79 -21.49 -14.35
CA LEU A 291 -38.43 -20.64 -15.49
C LEU A 291 -38.51 -19.17 -15.11
N SER A 292 -39.55 -18.78 -14.36
CA SER A 292 -39.69 -17.44 -13.79
C SER A 292 -38.48 -17.07 -12.91
N ALA A 293 -38.09 -17.95 -11.98
CA ALA A 293 -36.94 -17.73 -11.09
C ALA A 293 -35.62 -17.64 -11.85
N THR A 294 -35.42 -18.51 -12.85
CA THR A 294 -34.21 -18.48 -13.69
C THR A 294 -34.10 -17.16 -14.45
N ALA A 295 -35.18 -16.73 -15.12
CA ALA A 295 -35.23 -15.44 -15.81
C ALA A 295 -35.01 -14.26 -14.86
N ALA A 296 -35.60 -14.31 -13.67
CA ALA A 296 -35.46 -13.28 -12.65
C ALA A 296 -34.01 -13.16 -12.12
N ILE A 297 -33.31 -14.28 -11.92
CA ILE A 297 -31.90 -14.30 -11.51
C ILE A 297 -31.02 -13.67 -12.58
N GLU A 298 -31.16 -14.07 -13.85
CA GLU A 298 -30.35 -13.50 -14.94
C GLU A 298 -30.57 -11.99 -15.09
N LEU A 299 -31.83 -11.55 -15.07
CA LEU A 299 -32.16 -10.12 -15.12
C LEU A 299 -31.63 -9.35 -13.91
N SER A 300 -31.60 -9.98 -12.73
CA SER A 300 -31.02 -9.39 -11.52
C SER A 300 -29.49 -9.26 -11.59
N ILE A 301 -28.80 -10.24 -12.18
CA ILE A 301 -27.34 -10.16 -12.41
C ILE A 301 -27.03 -9.01 -13.37
N LEU A 302 -27.79 -8.88 -14.47
CA LEU A 302 -27.64 -7.77 -15.42
C LEU A 302 -27.96 -6.42 -14.77
N TRP A 303 -29.00 -6.34 -13.96
CA TRP A 303 -29.33 -5.15 -13.17
C TRP A 303 -28.19 -4.75 -12.24
N ALA A 304 -27.68 -5.71 -11.47
CA ALA A 304 -26.60 -5.47 -10.53
C ALA A 304 -25.32 -5.03 -11.25
N PHE A 305 -25.01 -5.61 -12.42
CA PHE A 305 -23.89 -5.18 -13.26
C PHE A 305 -24.05 -3.72 -13.72
N ALA A 306 -25.24 -3.35 -14.22
CA ALA A 306 -25.52 -2.01 -14.71
C ALA A 306 -25.41 -0.96 -13.58
N LEU A 307 -26.02 -1.22 -12.42
CA LEU A 307 -25.93 -0.32 -11.28
C LEU A 307 -24.52 -0.25 -10.68
N ASN A 308 -23.81 -1.38 -10.56
CA ASN A 308 -22.44 -1.36 -10.06
C ASN A 308 -21.50 -0.57 -10.97
N THR A 309 -21.66 -0.71 -12.29
CA THR A 309 -20.92 0.09 -13.26
C THR A 309 -21.19 1.58 -13.05
N LYS A 310 -22.45 1.99 -12.96
CA LYS A 310 -22.82 3.42 -12.94
C LYS A 310 -22.67 4.09 -11.57
N ILE A 311 -23.01 3.39 -10.49
CA ILE A 311 -23.15 3.97 -9.13
C ILE A 311 -21.99 3.57 -8.22
N THR A 312 -21.67 2.27 -8.19
CA THR A 312 -20.66 1.74 -7.25
C THR A 312 -19.25 2.12 -7.66
N PHE A 313 -18.88 1.80 -8.91
CA PHE A 313 -17.54 2.03 -9.45
C PHE A 313 -17.47 3.26 -10.37
N SER A 314 -18.62 3.88 -10.67
CA SER A 314 -18.73 5.11 -11.47
C SER A 314 -17.93 5.07 -12.79
N TYR A 315 -17.95 3.91 -13.45
CA TYR A 315 -17.11 3.62 -14.60
C TYR A 315 -17.83 3.89 -15.94
N HIS A 316 -17.05 4.24 -16.96
CA HIS A 316 -17.52 4.48 -18.32
C HIS A 316 -16.74 3.60 -19.30
N PHE A 317 -17.45 2.73 -20.02
CA PHE A 317 -16.88 1.91 -21.08
C PHE A 317 -16.73 2.72 -22.36
N VAL A 318 -15.57 2.63 -23.00
CA VAL A 318 -15.28 3.34 -24.27
C VAL A 318 -15.99 2.65 -25.44
N ASN A 319 -16.02 1.31 -25.45
CA ASN A 319 -16.58 0.51 -26.55
C ASN A 319 -17.55 -0.56 -26.02
N SER A 320 -18.55 -0.93 -26.84
CA SER A 320 -19.55 -1.95 -26.50
C SER A 320 -18.95 -3.34 -26.23
N ILE A 321 -17.83 -3.68 -26.87
CA ILE A 321 -17.13 -4.96 -26.66
C ILE A 321 -16.63 -5.07 -25.21
N ASP A 322 -16.14 -3.98 -24.63
CA ASP A 322 -15.62 -3.98 -23.26
C ASP A 322 -16.76 -4.12 -22.23
N VAL A 323 -17.95 -3.58 -22.55
CA VAL A 323 -19.17 -3.81 -21.76
C VAL A 323 -19.51 -5.30 -21.72
N ILE A 324 -19.52 -5.96 -22.88
CA ILE A 324 -19.86 -7.39 -22.98
C ILE A 324 -18.83 -8.24 -22.22
N LYS A 325 -17.53 -7.94 -22.38
CA LYS A 325 -16.47 -8.63 -21.63
C LYS A 325 -16.64 -8.45 -20.13
N ALA A 326 -16.88 -7.23 -19.66
CA ALA A 326 -17.08 -6.96 -18.23
C ALA A 326 -18.36 -7.64 -17.70
N ALA A 327 -19.45 -7.63 -18.47
CA ALA A 327 -20.67 -8.36 -18.11
C ALA A 327 -20.40 -9.87 -17.98
N ALA A 328 -19.71 -10.48 -18.94
CA ALA A 328 -19.35 -11.90 -18.88
C ALA A 328 -18.46 -12.22 -17.66
N LYS A 329 -17.48 -11.36 -17.37
CA LYS A 329 -16.66 -11.48 -16.15
C LYS A 329 -17.51 -11.37 -14.88
N TYR A 330 -18.47 -10.46 -14.84
CA TYR A 330 -19.37 -10.30 -13.70
C TYR A 330 -20.25 -11.53 -13.47
N HIS A 331 -20.76 -12.17 -14.53
CA HIS A 331 -21.49 -13.44 -14.40
C HIS A 331 -20.60 -14.56 -13.85
N ALA A 332 -19.37 -14.69 -14.37
CA ALA A 332 -18.41 -15.65 -13.85
C ALA A 332 -18.10 -15.40 -12.36
N THR A 333 -17.98 -14.13 -11.95
CA THR A 333 -17.85 -13.76 -10.54
C THR A 333 -19.08 -14.16 -9.73
N ALA A 334 -20.29 -13.84 -10.17
CA ALA A 334 -21.52 -14.20 -9.47
C ALA A 334 -21.66 -15.72 -9.27
N LEU A 335 -21.34 -16.51 -10.30
CA LEU A 335 -21.32 -17.98 -10.22
C LEU A 335 -20.25 -18.48 -9.23
N GLY A 336 -19.05 -17.89 -9.26
CA GLY A 336 -18.00 -18.21 -8.29
C GLY A 336 -18.42 -17.90 -6.85
N GLY A 337 -19.13 -16.79 -6.63
CA GLY A 337 -19.72 -16.45 -5.33
C GLY A 337 -20.74 -17.47 -4.87
N LEU A 338 -21.60 -17.96 -5.76
CA LEU A 338 -22.57 -19.03 -5.45
C LEU A 338 -21.85 -20.32 -5.01
N VAL A 339 -20.82 -20.73 -5.75
CA VAL A 339 -20.02 -21.92 -5.38
C VAL A 339 -19.38 -21.74 -4.00
N ILE A 340 -18.81 -20.56 -3.71
CA ILE A 340 -18.22 -20.25 -2.41
C ILE A 340 -19.26 -20.30 -1.29
N ASN A 341 -20.46 -19.76 -1.51
CA ASN A 341 -21.55 -19.83 -0.55
C ASN A 341 -21.91 -21.30 -0.25
N LEU A 342 -22.17 -22.12 -1.28
CA LEU A 342 -22.57 -23.52 -1.10
C LEU A 342 -21.49 -24.36 -0.38
N VAL A 343 -20.23 -24.17 -0.77
CA VAL A 343 -19.10 -24.87 -0.13
C VAL A 343 -18.93 -24.41 1.32
N ALA A 344 -19.01 -23.11 1.59
CA ALA A 344 -18.92 -22.59 2.96
C ALA A 344 -20.07 -23.09 3.83
N LEU A 345 -21.32 -23.07 3.32
CA LEU A 345 -22.49 -23.60 4.02
C LEU A 345 -22.29 -25.07 4.38
N TYR A 346 -21.85 -25.89 3.42
CA TYR A 346 -21.59 -27.32 3.65
C TYR A 346 -20.51 -27.54 4.71
N ILE A 347 -19.35 -26.88 4.59
CA ILE A 347 -18.25 -27.03 5.56
C ILE A 347 -18.68 -26.58 6.96
N LEU A 348 -19.34 -25.43 7.08
CA LEU A 348 -19.75 -24.89 8.36
C LEU A 348 -20.82 -25.77 9.02
N THR A 349 -21.76 -26.30 8.25
CA THR A 349 -22.88 -27.08 8.77
C THR A 349 -22.48 -28.53 9.05
N GLU A 350 -21.94 -29.23 8.05
CA GLU A 350 -21.68 -30.67 8.12
C GLU A 350 -20.35 -31.01 8.81
N TYR A 351 -19.31 -30.22 8.56
CA TYR A 351 -17.98 -30.51 9.11
C TYR A 351 -17.75 -29.81 10.46
N MET A 352 -18.19 -28.56 10.59
CA MET A 352 -18.01 -27.78 11.83
C MET A 352 -19.21 -27.87 12.79
N ASN A 353 -20.32 -28.53 12.40
CA ASN A 353 -21.54 -28.67 13.20
C ASN A 353 -22.14 -27.34 13.68
N ILE A 354 -22.01 -26.28 12.88
CA ILE A 354 -22.62 -24.97 13.15
C ILE A 354 -24.06 -25.00 12.64
N TYR A 355 -24.99 -24.42 13.41
CA TYR A 355 -26.40 -24.32 13.06
C TYR A 355 -26.59 -23.68 11.67
N TYR A 356 -27.41 -24.32 10.81
CA TYR A 356 -27.47 -24.01 9.37
C TYR A 356 -27.79 -22.54 9.05
N LEU A 357 -28.62 -21.85 9.84
CA LEU A 357 -28.91 -20.42 9.61
C LEU A 357 -27.70 -19.53 9.92
N ILE A 358 -26.89 -19.88 10.92
CA ILE A 358 -25.64 -19.18 11.23
C ILE A 358 -24.60 -19.47 10.13
N SER A 359 -24.52 -20.72 9.69
CA SER A 359 -23.67 -21.14 8.57
C SER A 359 -24.03 -20.41 7.28
N GLU A 360 -25.32 -20.30 6.96
CA GLU A 360 -25.81 -19.59 5.77
C GLU A 360 -25.48 -18.11 5.83
N PHE A 361 -25.72 -17.45 6.97
CA PHE A 361 -25.36 -16.05 7.14
C PHE A 361 -23.85 -15.80 6.93
N ALA A 362 -23.00 -16.67 7.49
CA ALA A 362 -21.55 -16.60 7.30
C ALA A 362 -21.14 -16.88 5.83
N ALA A 363 -21.77 -17.85 5.18
CA ALA A 363 -21.55 -18.18 3.78
C ALA A 363 -21.92 -17.03 2.84
N ILE A 364 -23.04 -16.33 3.10
CA ILE A 364 -23.43 -15.11 2.39
C ILE A 364 -22.37 -14.02 2.53
N ILE A 365 -21.84 -13.78 3.73
CA ILE A 365 -20.77 -12.78 3.96
C ILE A 365 -19.50 -13.14 3.17
N LEU A 366 -19.11 -14.42 3.17
CA LEU A 366 -17.93 -14.90 2.44
C LEU A 366 -18.10 -14.72 0.93
N ALA A 367 -19.24 -15.14 0.38
CA ALA A 367 -19.56 -14.98 -1.03
C ALA A 367 -19.65 -13.50 -1.43
N PHE A 368 -20.23 -12.65 -0.58
CA PHE A 368 -20.26 -11.20 -0.77
C PHE A 368 -18.84 -10.61 -0.85
N GLY A 369 -17.97 -10.97 0.10
CA GLY A 369 -16.57 -10.52 0.11
C GLY A 369 -15.82 -10.98 -1.14
N PHE A 370 -16.00 -12.22 -1.56
CA PHE A 370 -15.45 -12.72 -2.82
C PHE A 370 -15.95 -11.92 -4.03
N ASN A 371 -17.28 -11.77 -4.16
CA ASN A 371 -17.89 -11.06 -5.27
C ASN A 371 -17.40 -9.62 -5.37
N TYR A 372 -17.28 -8.93 -4.24
CA TYR A 372 -16.74 -7.58 -4.18
C TYR A 372 -15.26 -7.53 -4.59
N LEU A 373 -14.40 -8.40 -4.03
CA LEU A 373 -12.97 -8.42 -4.34
C LEU A 373 -12.70 -8.80 -5.80
N ALA A 374 -13.42 -9.79 -6.33
CA ALA A 374 -13.33 -10.19 -7.73
C ALA A 374 -13.85 -9.07 -8.66
N SER A 375 -14.89 -8.34 -8.24
CA SER A 375 -15.38 -7.18 -8.98
C SER A 375 -14.29 -6.13 -9.17
N ILE A 376 -13.65 -5.69 -8.09
CA ILE A 376 -12.61 -4.64 -8.15
C ILE A 376 -11.33 -5.10 -8.87
N ARG A 377 -11.02 -6.41 -8.88
CA ARG A 377 -9.75 -6.95 -9.40
C ARG A 377 -9.81 -7.55 -10.79
N TYR A 378 -10.98 -8.04 -11.21
CA TYR A 378 -11.11 -8.84 -12.41
C TYR A 378 -12.14 -8.23 -13.36
N VAL A 379 -13.33 -7.91 -12.85
CA VAL A 379 -14.45 -7.40 -13.66
C VAL A 379 -14.14 -5.99 -14.16
N TRP A 380 -13.81 -5.08 -13.25
CA TRP A 380 -13.48 -3.69 -13.56
C TRP A 380 -11.97 -3.43 -13.57
N GLU A 381 -11.14 -4.45 -13.82
CA GLU A 381 -9.68 -4.27 -13.99
C GLU A 381 -9.32 -3.52 -15.28
N ILE A 382 -10.12 -3.73 -16.33
CA ILE A 382 -9.97 -3.09 -17.65
C ILE A 382 -10.33 -1.59 -17.57
N ALA A 383 -10.87 -1.17 -16.43
CA ALA A 383 -11.47 0.12 -16.23
C ALA A 383 -10.46 1.18 -15.78
N LYS A 384 -10.19 2.18 -16.62
CA LYS A 384 -9.49 3.39 -16.19
C LYS A 384 -10.41 4.19 -15.26
N TRP A 385 -9.94 4.51 -14.06
CA TRP A 385 -10.61 5.45 -13.17
C TRP A 385 -10.71 6.81 -13.86
N ASN A 386 -11.88 7.45 -13.77
CA ASN A 386 -12.06 8.84 -14.18
C ASN A 386 -11.25 9.80 -13.30
#